data_AF-A0A0L7LEB6-F1
#
_entry.id   AF-A0A0L7LEB6-F1
#
_cell.length_a   1.000
_cell.length_b   1.000
_cell.length_c   1.000
_cell.angle_alpha   90.00
_cell.angle_beta   90.00
_cell.angle_gamma   90.00
#
_symmetry.space_group_name_H-M   'P 1'
#
loop_
_entity.id
_entity.type
_entity.pdbx_description
1 polymer ?
#
loop_
_entity_poly.entity_id
_entity_poly.type
_entity_poly.pdbx_seq_one_letter_code
_entity_poly.pdbx_strand_id
1 'polypeptide(L)'
;MNSISVRKPVKIDLNIGDQLTSISCGHIVVELIKFVVYQRQQIPYTYPWLKQVINKKKLCEDQDVKESFQSEIHYRVASTALENLDFILKSLLQEINSSSLPSEVCIALGGTPVTCKEVYRFILPTACHKPQCHSTLIATDQKIQKNVFRLHVTLTADPKVQHLNSNIEKNISNTHALKHKEKVVRNNIS
;
A
#
# COMPACT_ATOMS: atom_id res chain seq x y z
N MET A 1 -9.53 33.41 -8.17
CA MET A 1 -9.10 32.10 -8.72
C MET A 1 -7.81 31.71 -8.01
N ASN A 2 -7.88 30.86 -6.98
CA ASN A 2 -6.70 30.42 -6.25
C ASN A 2 -5.88 29.49 -7.15
N SER A 3 -4.65 29.88 -7.48
CA SER A 3 -3.71 29.03 -8.19
C SER A 3 -3.47 27.77 -7.35
N ILE A 4 -3.98 26.64 -7.81
CA ILE A 4 -3.63 25.33 -7.25
C ILE A 4 -2.11 25.20 -7.41
N SER A 5 -1.37 25.29 -6.31
CA SER A 5 0.07 25.04 -6.29
C SER A 5 0.29 23.57 -6.66
N VAL A 6 0.47 23.29 -7.95
CA VAL A 6 0.76 21.95 -8.46
C VAL A 6 2.13 21.54 -7.91
N ARG A 7 2.12 20.72 -6.85
CA ARG A 7 3.35 20.16 -6.30
C ARG A 7 4.02 19.31 -7.39
N LYS A 8 5.30 19.59 -7.69
CA LYS A 8 6.05 18.80 -8.67
C LYS A 8 6.13 17.34 -8.20
N PRO A 9 5.87 16.36 -9.07
CA PRO A 9 5.97 14.95 -8.69
C PRO A 9 7.42 14.60 -8.40
N VAL A 10 7.64 13.81 -7.34
CA VAL A 10 8.95 13.21 -7.06
C VAL A 10 9.08 11.98 -7.96
N LYS A 11 10.07 12.00 -8.85
CA LYS A 11 10.37 10.88 -9.74
C LYS A 11 11.47 10.02 -9.14
N ILE A 12 11.27 8.72 -9.17
CA ILE A 12 12.13 7.74 -8.52
C ILE A 12 12.31 6.58 -9.48
N ASP A 13 13.54 6.34 -9.91
CA ASP A 13 13.86 5.26 -10.83
C ASP A 13 14.22 3.99 -10.05
N LEU A 14 13.41 2.94 -10.21
CA LEU A 14 13.67 1.63 -9.63
C LEU A 14 14.50 0.78 -10.60
N ASN A 15 15.81 0.76 -10.40
CA ASN A 15 16.68 -0.12 -11.17
C ASN A 15 16.84 -1.48 -10.48
N ILE A 16 16.29 -2.53 -11.08
CA ILE A 16 16.35 -3.91 -10.57
C ILE A 16 17.61 -4.63 -11.05
N GLY A 17 18.24 -4.16 -12.14
CA GLY A 17 19.49 -4.71 -12.69
C GLY A 17 19.34 -6.05 -13.42
N ASP A 18 18.11 -6.53 -13.59
CA ASP A 18 17.77 -7.84 -14.18
C ASP A 18 16.70 -7.67 -15.27
N GLN A 19 16.52 -8.70 -16.09
CA GLN A 19 15.43 -8.78 -17.07
C GLN A 19 14.08 -8.95 -16.36
N LEU A 20 13.05 -8.26 -16.88
CA LEU A 20 11.69 -8.32 -16.33
C LEU A 20 10.75 -9.09 -17.27
N THR A 21 9.94 -9.95 -16.69
CA THR A 21 8.71 -10.50 -17.30
C THR A 21 7.48 -9.72 -16.82
N SER A 22 6.34 -9.88 -17.48
CA SER A 22 5.06 -9.33 -16.98
C SER A 22 4.73 -9.86 -15.57
N ILE A 23 5.05 -11.13 -15.28
CA ILE A 23 4.92 -11.73 -13.94
C ILE A 23 5.75 -10.95 -12.91
N SER A 24 7.04 -10.74 -13.20
CA SER A 24 7.92 -10.00 -12.28
C SER A 24 7.44 -8.55 -12.07
N CYS A 25 6.91 -7.90 -13.12
CA CYS A 25 6.30 -6.58 -13.02
C CYS A 25 5.10 -6.56 -12.07
N GLY A 26 4.24 -7.57 -12.17
CA GLY A 26 3.12 -7.75 -11.24
C GLY A 26 3.58 -7.89 -9.79
N HIS A 27 4.62 -8.70 -9.54
CA HIS A 27 5.19 -8.86 -8.20
C HIS A 27 5.79 -7.55 -7.65
N ILE A 28 6.50 -6.77 -8.49
CA ILE A 28 7.04 -5.46 -8.12
C ILE A 28 5.92 -4.52 -7.70
N VAL A 29 4.86 -4.40 -8.53
CA VAL A 29 3.73 -3.52 -8.25
C VAL A 29 3.01 -3.93 -6.97
N VAL A 30 2.75 -5.23 -6.78
CA VAL A 30 2.14 -5.77 -5.56
C VAL A 30 2.97 -5.42 -4.32
N GLU A 31 4.29 -5.57 -4.38
CA GLU A 31 5.16 -5.25 -3.25
C GLU A 31 5.22 -3.74 -2.96
N LEU A 32 5.22 -2.91 -4.01
CA LEU A 32 5.11 -1.45 -3.87
C LEU A 32 3.77 -1.03 -3.26
N ILE A 33 2.65 -1.67 -3.62
CA ILE A 33 1.35 -1.39 -3.01
C ILE A 33 1.36 -1.72 -1.52
N LYS A 34 1.81 -2.93 -1.13
CA LYS A 34 1.94 -3.33 0.28
C LYS A 34 2.77 -2.32 1.07
N PHE A 35 3.85 -1.87 0.46
CA PHE A 35 4.72 -0.86 1.03
C PHE A 35 4.00 0.48 1.21
N VAL A 36 3.36 1.01 0.18
CA VAL A 36 2.61 2.28 0.24
C VAL A 36 1.53 2.21 1.31
N VAL A 37 0.68 1.18 1.31
CA VAL A 37 -0.43 1.11 2.28
C VAL A 37 0.06 1.04 3.74
N TYR A 38 1.21 0.40 3.98
CA TYR A 38 1.83 0.37 5.31
C TYR A 38 2.41 1.75 5.71
N GLN A 39 3.22 2.37 4.84
CA GLN A 39 3.83 3.68 5.13
C GLN A 39 2.80 4.79 5.31
N ARG A 40 1.65 4.67 4.62
CA ARG A 40 0.55 5.63 4.68
C ARG A 40 -0.44 5.33 5.79
N GLN A 41 -0.10 4.40 6.70
CA GLN A 41 -0.90 4.00 7.85
C GLN A 41 -2.32 3.58 7.44
N GLN A 42 -2.50 3.04 6.23
CA GLN A 42 -3.78 2.48 5.77
C GLN A 42 -4.03 1.10 6.40
N ILE A 43 -2.95 0.43 6.82
CA ILE A 43 -2.99 -0.80 7.62
C ILE A 43 -2.08 -0.65 8.85
N PRO A 44 -2.42 -1.29 9.99
CA PRO A 44 -1.68 -1.11 11.25
C PRO A 44 -0.33 -1.83 11.30
N TYR A 45 -0.11 -2.81 10.42
CA TYR A 45 1.10 -3.64 10.38
C TYR A 45 1.51 -3.91 8.95
N THR A 46 2.73 -4.41 8.75
CA THR A 46 3.15 -4.89 7.43
C THR A 46 2.20 -5.99 6.96
N TYR A 47 1.96 -6.03 5.65
CA TYR A 47 1.03 -6.99 5.06
C TYR A 47 1.28 -8.46 5.51
N PRO A 48 2.53 -8.99 5.52
CA PRO A 48 2.77 -10.37 5.98
C PRO A 48 2.41 -10.57 7.45
N TRP A 49 2.71 -9.60 8.30
CA TRP A 49 2.44 -9.69 9.74
C TRP A 49 0.96 -9.58 10.05
N LEU A 50 0.25 -8.67 9.38
CA LEU A 50 -1.20 -8.53 9.48
C LEU A 50 -1.90 -9.85 9.13
N LYS A 51 -1.45 -10.52 8.06
CA LYS A 51 -1.94 -11.83 7.64
C LYS A 51 -1.68 -12.91 8.69
N GLN A 52 -0.49 -12.94 9.28
CA GLN A 52 -0.17 -13.88 10.36
C GLN A 52 -1.05 -13.68 11.59
N VAL A 53 -1.26 -12.44 12.03
CA VAL A 53 -2.07 -12.13 13.22
C VAL A 53 -3.54 -12.49 13.00
N ILE A 54 -4.11 -12.13 11.85
CA ILE A 54 -5.51 -12.47 11.54
C ILE A 54 -5.68 -13.98 11.43
N ASN A 55 -4.79 -14.68 10.72
CA ASN A 55 -4.87 -16.13 10.59
C ASN A 55 -4.72 -16.85 11.94
N LYS A 56 -3.82 -16.37 12.81
CA LYS A 56 -3.66 -16.92 14.16
C LYS A 56 -4.95 -16.77 14.97
N LYS A 57 -5.61 -15.61 14.90
CA LYS A 57 -6.88 -15.41 15.60
C LYS A 57 -8.00 -16.29 15.01
N LYS A 58 -8.12 -16.40 13.68
CA LYS A 58 -9.07 -17.32 13.02
C LYS A 58 -8.93 -18.77 13.53
N LEU A 59 -7.71 -19.23 13.80
CA LEU A 59 -7.45 -20.56 14.36
C LEU A 59 -7.80 -20.69 15.85
N CYS A 60 -7.87 -19.58 16.57
CA CYS A 60 -8.22 -19.53 18.00
C CYS A 60 -9.72 -19.28 18.25
N GLU A 61 -10.50 -18.85 17.24
CA GLU A 61 -11.95 -18.65 17.34
C GLU A 61 -12.71 -19.94 17.74
N ASP A 62 -12.13 -21.12 17.45
CA ASP A 62 -12.68 -22.42 17.89
C ASP A 62 -12.48 -22.70 19.40
N GLN A 63 -11.72 -21.86 20.10
CA GLN A 63 -11.55 -21.93 21.55
C GLN A 63 -12.34 -20.78 22.16
N ASP A 64 -13.31 -21.08 23.02
CA ASP A 64 -14.25 -20.17 23.72
C ASP A 64 -13.56 -19.16 24.67
N VAL A 65 -12.58 -18.41 24.17
CA VAL A 65 -11.85 -17.38 24.91
C VAL A 65 -12.70 -16.13 24.93
N LYS A 66 -13.17 -15.73 26.13
CA LYS A 66 -13.92 -14.49 26.34
C LYS A 66 -13.07 -13.27 25.97
N GLU A 67 -13.20 -12.81 24.74
CA GLU A 67 -12.61 -11.55 24.30
C GLU A 67 -13.48 -10.33 24.64
N SER A 68 -12.82 -9.18 24.78
CA SER A 68 -13.54 -7.92 24.95
C SER A 68 -14.27 -7.53 23.66
N PHE A 69 -15.44 -6.89 23.79
CA PHE A 69 -16.22 -6.40 22.65
C PHE A 69 -15.42 -5.47 21.71
N GLN A 70 -14.49 -4.67 22.27
CA GLN A 70 -13.63 -3.79 21.48
C GLN A 70 -12.59 -4.56 20.68
N SER A 71 -11.99 -5.60 21.27
CA SER A 71 -11.03 -6.48 20.59
C SER A 71 -11.66 -7.12 19.35
N GLU A 72 -12.91 -7.55 19.47
CA GLU A 72 -13.65 -8.18 18.38
C GLU A 72 -13.97 -7.20 17.24
N ILE A 73 -14.42 -5.98 17.56
CA ILE A 73 -14.62 -4.93 16.54
C ILE A 73 -13.32 -4.62 15.80
N HIS A 74 -12.22 -4.43 16.53
CA HIS A 74 -10.92 -4.11 15.92
C HIS A 74 -10.43 -5.22 15.01
N TYR A 75 -10.59 -6.47 15.44
CA TYR A 75 -10.27 -7.63 14.62
C TYR A 75 -11.10 -7.68 13.35
N ARG A 76 -12.43 -7.52 13.42
CA ARG A 76 -13.30 -7.54 12.24
C ARG A 76 -12.89 -6.47 11.23
N VAL A 77 -12.63 -5.25 11.69
CA VAL A 77 -12.16 -4.15 10.82
C VAL A 77 -10.82 -4.52 10.15
N ALA A 78 -9.86 -5.03 10.91
CA ALA A 78 -8.56 -5.44 10.37
C ALA A 78 -8.68 -6.61 9.38
N SER A 79 -9.53 -7.60 9.69
CA SER A 79 -9.80 -8.77 8.86
C SER A 79 -10.41 -8.36 7.52
N THR A 80 -11.47 -7.55 7.53
CA THR A 80 -12.09 -7.02 6.31
C THR A 80 -11.12 -6.16 5.50
N ALA A 81 -10.31 -5.32 6.15
CA ALA A 81 -9.29 -4.54 5.46
C ALA A 81 -8.24 -5.42 4.77
N LEU A 82 -7.78 -6.50 5.44
CA LEU A 82 -6.85 -7.46 4.85
C LEU A 82 -7.49 -8.21 3.67
N GLU A 83 -8.73 -8.67 3.80
CA GLU A 83 -9.44 -9.40 2.74
C GLU A 83 -9.63 -8.54 1.49
N ASN A 84 -10.02 -7.28 1.66
CA ASN A 84 -10.12 -6.32 0.56
C ASN A 84 -8.76 -6.08 -0.11
N LEU A 85 -7.70 -5.91 0.68
CA LEU A 85 -6.35 -5.75 0.15
C LEU A 85 -5.88 -7.01 -0.60
N ASP A 86 -6.12 -8.21 -0.05
CA ASP A 86 -5.82 -9.49 -0.70
C ASP A 86 -6.52 -9.61 -2.05
N PHE A 87 -7.81 -9.23 -2.10
CA PHE A 87 -8.60 -9.24 -3.32
C PHE A 87 -7.99 -8.29 -4.37
N ILE A 88 -7.73 -7.03 -3.99
CA ILE A 88 -7.14 -6.03 -4.90
C ILE A 88 -5.79 -6.51 -5.45
N LEU A 89 -4.90 -7.03 -4.60
CA LEU A 89 -3.58 -7.50 -5.03
C LEU A 89 -3.68 -8.68 -6.00
N LYS A 90 -4.60 -9.62 -5.77
CA LYS A 90 -4.82 -10.78 -6.66
C LYS A 90 -5.41 -10.35 -8.00
N SER A 91 -6.44 -9.51 -7.98
CA SER A 91 -7.08 -8.99 -9.19
C SER A 91 -6.09 -8.20 -10.05
N LEU A 92 -5.28 -7.35 -9.42
CA LEU A 92 -4.26 -6.58 -10.12
C LEU A 92 -3.18 -7.47 -10.73
N LEU A 93 -2.73 -8.49 -10.00
CA LEU A 93 -1.75 -9.45 -10.53
C LEU A 93 -2.31 -10.19 -11.75
N GLN A 94 -3.59 -10.57 -11.72
CA GLN A 94 -4.26 -11.20 -12.86
C GLN A 94 -4.33 -10.25 -14.07
N GLU A 95 -4.66 -8.98 -13.84
CA GLU A 95 -4.76 -7.97 -14.90
C GLU A 95 -3.39 -7.65 -15.54
N ILE A 96 -2.35 -7.48 -14.72
CA ILE A 96 -0.97 -7.24 -15.20
C ILE A 96 -0.43 -8.44 -16.00
N ASN A 97 -0.81 -9.66 -15.60
CA ASN A 97 -0.41 -10.90 -16.28
C ASN A 97 -1.27 -11.26 -17.49
N SER A 98 -2.24 -10.40 -17.85
CA SER A 98 -3.07 -10.58 -19.05
C SER A 98 -2.27 -10.36 -20.34
N SER A 99 -2.96 -10.37 -21.49
CA SER A 99 -2.33 -10.30 -22.82
C SER A 99 -1.55 -9.01 -23.09
N SER A 100 -1.86 -7.92 -22.39
CA SER A 100 -1.19 -6.63 -22.53
C SER A 100 -0.77 -6.07 -21.18
N LEU A 101 0.53 -5.79 -21.03
CA LEU A 101 1.04 -5.10 -19.85
C LEU A 101 0.56 -3.65 -19.86
N PRO A 102 -0.06 -3.16 -18.76
CA PRO A 102 -0.44 -1.74 -18.67
C PRO A 102 0.81 -0.85 -18.68
N SER A 103 0.70 0.35 -19.24
CA SER A 103 1.80 1.34 -19.24
C SER A 103 2.03 1.96 -17.86
N GLU A 104 0.96 2.05 -17.06
CA GLU A 104 1.03 2.57 -15.70
C GLU A 104 0.00 1.94 -14.78
N VAL A 105 0.33 1.91 -13.48
CA VAL A 105 -0.59 1.57 -12.39
C VAL A 105 -0.63 2.74 -11.41
N CYS A 106 -1.82 3.13 -10.99
CA CYS A 106 -2.03 4.31 -10.16
C CYS A 106 -2.76 3.96 -8.85
N ILE A 107 -2.21 4.41 -7.71
CA ILE A 107 -2.89 4.39 -6.41
C ILE A 107 -3.27 5.82 -6.05
N ALA A 108 -4.56 6.10 -5.92
CA ALA A 108 -5.07 7.37 -5.43
C ALA A 108 -5.56 7.21 -3.99
N LEU A 109 -5.02 8.00 -3.05
CA LEU A 109 -5.47 8.01 -1.67
C LEU A 109 -6.17 9.34 -1.36
N GLY A 110 -7.39 9.28 -0.83
CA GLY A 110 -8.23 10.43 -0.54
C GLY A 110 -9.71 10.09 -0.45
N GLY A 111 -10.57 11.11 -0.50
CA GLY A 111 -12.02 10.92 -0.43
C GLY A 111 -12.62 10.35 -1.73
N THR A 112 -12.13 10.81 -2.88
CA THR A 112 -12.50 10.31 -4.21
C THR A 112 -11.27 10.32 -5.12
N PRO A 113 -11.27 9.58 -6.26
CA PRO A 113 -10.19 9.64 -7.24
C PRO A 113 -9.95 11.06 -7.79
N VAL A 114 -11.02 11.85 -7.95
CA VAL A 114 -10.97 13.22 -8.48
C VAL A 114 -10.41 14.20 -7.45
N THR A 115 -10.73 14.00 -6.17
CA THR A 115 -10.30 14.85 -5.05
C THR A 115 -9.28 14.13 -4.17
N CYS A 116 -8.40 13.33 -4.78
CA CYS A 116 -7.38 12.59 -4.04
C CYS A 116 -6.38 13.55 -3.40
N LYS A 117 -5.92 13.20 -2.21
CA LYS A 117 -4.91 13.98 -1.49
C LYS A 117 -3.52 13.66 -2.02
N GLU A 118 -3.34 12.44 -2.50
CA GLU A 118 -2.07 11.94 -3.02
C GLU A 118 -2.28 10.85 -4.06
N VAL A 119 -1.30 10.75 -4.94
CA VAL A 119 -1.29 9.79 -6.05
C VAL A 119 0.10 9.18 -6.18
N TYR A 120 0.17 7.86 -6.18
CA TYR A 120 1.35 7.09 -6.51
C TYR A 120 1.19 6.52 -7.92
N ARG A 121 2.15 6.81 -8.80
CA ARG A 121 2.17 6.30 -10.17
C ARG A 121 3.35 5.36 -10.34
N PHE A 122 3.07 4.14 -10.73
CA PHE A 122 4.07 3.16 -11.11
C PHE A 122 4.10 3.12 -12.64
N ILE A 123 5.18 3.63 -13.21
CA ILE A 123 5.40 3.57 -14.66
C ILE A 123 6.07 2.24 -14.96
N LEU A 124 5.38 1.41 -15.73
CA LEU A 124 5.85 0.08 -16.08
C LEU A 124 6.74 0.15 -17.33
N PRO A 125 7.72 -0.75 -17.46
CA PRO A 125 8.53 -0.82 -18.67
C PRO A 125 7.66 -1.13 -19.89
N THR A 126 7.98 -0.50 -21.03
CA THR A 126 7.23 -0.67 -22.28
C THR A 126 7.43 -2.04 -22.94
N ALA A 127 8.48 -2.76 -22.56
CA ALA A 127 8.80 -4.09 -23.06
C ALA A 127 9.25 -4.99 -21.91
N CYS A 128 8.65 -6.18 -21.85
CA CYS A 128 9.00 -7.25 -20.92
C CYS A 128 9.18 -8.56 -21.69
N HIS A 129 9.96 -9.46 -21.11
CA HIS A 129 10.02 -10.84 -21.58
C HIS A 129 8.70 -11.56 -21.35
N LYS A 130 8.46 -12.60 -22.15
CA LYS A 130 7.28 -13.47 -21.98
C LYS A 130 7.31 -14.14 -20.59
N PRO A 131 6.14 -14.40 -19.98
CA PRO A 131 6.03 -15.12 -18.71
C PRO A 131 6.86 -16.41 -18.61
N GLN A 132 6.97 -17.14 -19.72
CA GLN A 132 7.64 -18.44 -19.84
C GLN A 132 9.16 -18.31 -20.12
N CYS A 133 9.75 -17.13 -19.92
CA CYS A 133 11.18 -16.94 -20.12
C CYS A 133 11.97 -17.59 -18.97
N HIS A 134 12.80 -18.58 -19.30
CA HIS A 134 13.64 -19.29 -18.34
C HIS A 134 15.08 -18.72 -18.23
N SER A 135 15.25 -17.42 -18.51
CA SER A 135 16.55 -16.75 -18.40
C SER A 135 17.00 -16.70 -16.93
N THR A 136 18.26 -17.03 -16.66
CA THR A 136 18.87 -16.87 -15.33
C THR A 136 19.02 -15.40 -14.91
N LEU A 137 18.80 -14.48 -15.85
CA LEU A 137 18.81 -13.04 -15.65
C LEU A 137 17.42 -12.49 -15.28
N ILE A 138 16.38 -13.31 -15.16
CA ILE A 138 15.06 -12.85 -14.70
C ILE A 138 15.13 -12.48 -13.21
N ALA A 139 14.55 -11.32 -12.86
CA ALA A 139 14.47 -10.86 -11.47
C ALA A 139 13.69 -11.86 -10.60
N THR A 140 14.32 -12.34 -9.53
CA THR A 140 13.67 -13.20 -8.54
C THR A 140 12.88 -12.37 -7.52
N ASP A 141 11.87 -12.96 -6.88
CA ASP A 141 11.08 -12.30 -5.83
C ASP A 141 11.95 -11.73 -4.71
N GLN A 142 13.01 -12.45 -4.30
CA GLN A 142 13.95 -11.98 -3.30
C GLN A 142 14.70 -10.72 -3.74
N LYS A 143 15.15 -10.67 -5.00
CA LYS A 143 15.81 -9.47 -5.55
C LYS A 143 14.84 -8.31 -5.70
N ILE A 144 13.60 -8.58 -6.10
CA ILE A 144 12.52 -7.58 -6.17
C ILE A 144 12.30 -6.96 -4.79
N GLN A 145 12.06 -7.78 -3.77
CA GLN A 145 11.84 -7.33 -2.39
C GLN A 145 13.04 -6.52 -1.86
N LYS A 146 14.27 -6.99 -2.10
CA LYS A 146 15.49 -6.27 -1.70
C LYS A 146 15.60 -4.90 -2.37
N ASN A 147 15.29 -4.80 -3.66
CA ASN A 147 15.36 -3.52 -4.37
C ASN A 147 14.25 -2.56 -3.96
N VAL A 148 13.02 -3.06 -3.75
CA VAL A 148 11.92 -2.26 -3.18
C VAL A 148 12.27 -1.77 -1.77
N PHE A 149 12.90 -2.60 -0.95
CA PHE A 149 13.39 -2.19 0.37
C PHE A 149 14.50 -1.14 0.29
N ARG A 150 15.47 -1.30 -0.62
CA ARG A 150 16.52 -0.28 -0.83
C ARG A 150 15.92 1.05 -1.30
N LEU A 151 14.91 0.99 -2.17
CA LEU A 151 14.14 2.15 -2.59
C LEU A 151 13.51 2.83 -1.38
N HIS A 152 12.85 2.06 -0.51
CA HIS A 152 12.26 2.59 0.71
C HIS A 152 13.28 3.36 1.57
N VAL A 153 14.44 2.75 1.86
CA VAL A 153 15.50 3.39 2.67
C VAL A 153 15.98 4.69 2.02
N THR A 154 16.10 4.69 0.69
CA THR A 154 16.51 5.89 -0.06
C THR A 154 15.44 6.98 0.05
N LEU A 155 14.17 6.60 -0.03
CA LEU A 155 13.03 7.52 0.09
C LEU A 155 12.85 8.09 1.48
N THR A 156 13.12 7.31 2.53
CA THR A 156 13.08 7.83 3.90
C THR A 156 14.27 8.73 4.20
N ALA A 157 15.39 8.56 3.52
CA ALA A 157 16.55 9.44 3.64
C ALA A 157 16.43 10.74 2.82
N ASP A 158 15.56 10.80 1.80
CA ASP A 158 15.41 11.99 0.95
C ASP A 158 14.65 13.11 1.68
N PRO A 159 15.26 14.31 1.86
CA PRO A 159 14.65 15.42 2.60
C PRO A 159 13.36 15.95 1.96
N LYS A 160 13.18 15.83 0.64
CA LYS A 160 11.94 16.24 -0.06
C LYS A 160 10.78 15.30 0.27
N VAL A 161 11.08 14.00 0.38
CA VAL A 161 10.10 12.97 0.75
C VAL A 161 9.76 13.06 2.24
N GLN A 162 10.74 13.32 3.11
CA GLN A 162 10.51 13.60 4.54
C GLN A 162 9.60 14.82 4.76
N HIS A 163 9.79 15.90 4.00
CA HIS A 163 8.91 17.07 4.07
C HIS A 163 7.48 16.77 3.58
N LEU A 164 7.30 15.88 2.60
CA LEU A 164 5.96 15.40 2.23
C LEU A 164 5.34 14.58 3.37
N ASN A 165 6.08 13.62 3.92
CA ASN A 165 5.60 12.72 4.97
C ASN A 165 5.19 13.47 6.25
N SER A 166 6.01 14.42 6.72
CA SER A 166 5.69 15.23 7.91
C SER A 166 4.43 16.08 7.74
N ASN A 167 4.16 16.60 6.53
CA ASN A 167 2.93 17.34 6.26
C ASN A 167 1.70 16.43 6.20
N ILE A 168 1.86 15.18 5.81
CA ILE A 168 0.79 14.19 5.83
C ILE A 168 0.49 13.78 7.26
N GLU A 169 1.50 13.42 8.05
CA GLU A 169 1.30 12.96 9.43
C GLU A 169 0.54 14.01 10.24
N LYS A 170 0.91 15.29 10.09
CA LYS A 170 0.14 16.41 10.67
C LYS A 170 -1.32 16.43 10.21
N ASN A 171 -1.60 16.17 8.94
CA ASN A 171 -2.98 16.13 8.43
C ASN A 171 -3.77 14.91 8.93
N ILE A 172 -3.14 13.74 9.06
CA ILE A 172 -3.74 12.54 9.63
C ILE A 172 -4.04 12.78 11.12
N SER A 173 -3.06 13.24 11.91
CA SER A 173 -3.24 13.60 13.32
C SER A 173 -4.35 14.64 13.52
N ASN A 174 -4.43 15.66 12.65
CA ASN A 174 -5.51 16.63 12.69
C ASN A 174 -6.88 16.01 12.36
N THR A 175 -6.95 15.10 11.38
CA THR A 175 -8.20 14.41 11.02
C THR A 175 -8.68 13.50 12.16
N HIS A 176 -7.77 12.79 12.82
CA HIS A 176 -8.10 11.98 14.01
C HIS A 176 -8.48 12.85 15.21
N ALA A 177 -7.80 13.97 15.44
CA ALA A 177 -8.14 14.93 16.49
C ALA A 177 -9.53 15.57 16.28
N LEU A 178 -9.89 15.89 15.03
CA LEU A 178 -11.23 16.39 14.68
C LEU A 178 -12.31 15.33 14.91
N LYS A 179 -12.11 14.09 14.44
CA LYS A 179 -13.04 12.98 14.73
C LYS A 179 -13.19 12.70 16.22
N HIS A 180 -12.10 12.79 16.98
CA HIS A 180 -12.14 12.60 18.44
C HIS A 180 -12.89 13.74 19.14
N LYS A 181 -12.69 15.00 18.72
CA LYS A 181 -13.45 16.16 19.22
C LYS A 181 -14.94 16.05 18.88
N GLU A 182 -15.32 15.67 17.66
CA GLU A 182 -16.73 15.45 17.32
C GLU A 182 -17.38 14.34 18.15
N LYS A 183 -16.65 13.24 18.42
CA LYS A 183 -17.15 12.15 19.27
C LYS A 183 -17.32 12.57 20.73
N VAL A 184 -16.40 13.38 21.27
CA VAL A 184 -16.51 13.95 22.62
C VAL A 184 -17.65 14.97 22.71
N VAL A 185 -17.82 15.83 21.70
CA VAL A 185 -18.93 16.80 21.67
C VAL A 185 -20.28 16.09 21.60
N ARG A 186 -20.42 15.02 20.80
CA ARG A 186 -21.67 14.24 20.73
C ARG A 186 -21.99 13.48 22.02
N ASN A 187 -20.98 13.09 22.81
CA ASN A 187 -21.17 12.39 24.08
C ASN A 187 -21.47 13.31 25.28
N ASN A 188 -21.31 14.63 25.14
CA ASN A 188 -21.54 15.62 26.20
C ASN A 188 -22.88 16.38 26.06
N ILE A 189 -23.78 15.91 25.18
CA ILE A 189 -25.12 16.51 24.97
C ILE A 189 -26.19 15.51 25.44
N SER A 190 -26.06 14.99 26.65
CA SER A 190 -27.10 14.18 27.31
C SER A 190 -27.24 14.59 28.75
#